data_AF-A0A5C6MPA2-F1
#
_entry.id   AF-A0A5C6MPA2-F1
#
_cell.length_a   1.000
_cell.length_b   1.000
_cell.length_c   1.000
_cell.angle_alpha   90.00
_cell.angle_beta   90.00
_cell.angle_gamma   90.00
#
_symmetry.space_group_name_H-M   'P 1'
#
loop_
_entity.id
_entity.type
_entity.pdbx_description
1 polymer ?
#
loop_
_entity_poly.entity_id
_entity_poly.type
_entity_poly.pdbx_seq_one_letter_code
_entity_poly.pdbx_strand_id
1 'polypeptide(L)'
;MLLARIKGPAAPSEAFAPNAMLQFIGGERLCAQHAAARWYDRREAVFVEFCVEDSQDVKVNFDSSKFEFSCVTGAADKKHHNTVDLFSEINPKESKHKRTDRSVLCCLRKAQPGISWPRLTKLKEKVSWLSVDFNNWRNWEDDSDDDLSSFDKFSEMINKMGGDDLPDLEGVDDETSLFQKPTGDC
;
A
#
# COMPACT_ATOMS: atom_id res chain seq x y z
N MET A 1 -5.30 -67.04 31.76
CA MET A 1 -5.21 -65.56 31.75
C MET A 1 -5.24 -65.11 30.30
N LEU A 2 -6.32 -64.48 29.83
CA LEU A 2 -6.39 -63.91 28.48
C LEU A 2 -6.81 -62.44 28.64
N LEU A 3 -5.89 -61.51 28.31
CA LEU A 3 -6.09 -60.06 28.45
C LEU A 3 -7.14 -59.56 27.46
N ALA A 4 -8.12 -58.81 27.97
CA ALA A 4 -9.06 -58.03 27.18
C ALA A 4 -8.33 -56.84 26.51
N ARG A 5 -8.39 -56.76 25.18
CA ARG A 5 -7.96 -55.58 24.41
C ARG A 5 -9.06 -54.51 24.47
N ILE A 6 -8.79 -53.45 25.23
CA ILE A 6 -9.63 -52.26 25.29
C ILE A 6 -9.39 -51.45 24.00
N LYS A 7 -10.44 -51.29 23.19
CA LYS A 7 -10.45 -50.44 21.99
C LYS A 7 -10.54 -48.97 22.46
N GLY A 8 -9.47 -48.19 22.28
CA GLY A 8 -9.47 -46.75 22.55
C GLY A 8 -10.29 -45.96 21.52
N PRO A 9 -10.73 -44.73 21.86
CA PRO A 9 -11.60 -43.94 21.00
C PRO A 9 -10.85 -43.43 19.76
N ALA A 10 -11.55 -43.47 18.62
CA ALA A 10 -11.08 -42.95 17.34
C ALA A 10 -10.82 -41.44 17.43
N ALA A 11 -9.63 -41.01 17.01
CA ALA A 11 -9.28 -39.60 16.90
C ALA A 11 -10.14 -38.93 15.80
N PRO A 12 -10.66 -37.71 16.02
CA PRO A 12 -11.33 -36.96 14.98
C PRO A 12 -10.30 -36.51 13.94
N SER A 13 -10.64 -36.72 12.68
CA SER A 13 -9.94 -36.17 11.52
C SER A 13 -10.03 -34.64 11.54
N GLU A 14 -9.12 -33.96 12.23
CA GLU A 14 -9.02 -32.50 12.16
C GLU A 14 -8.31 -32.09 10.86
N ALA A 15 -9.07 -31.40 10.02
CA ALA A 15 -8.58 -30.75 8.82
C ALA A 15 -7.48 -29.75 9.21
N PHE A 16 -6.27 -29.99 8.74
CA PHE A 16 -5.13 -29.10 8.92
C PHE A 16 -5.37 -27.80 8.14
N ALA A 17 -5.52 -26.69 8.85
CA ALA A 17 -5.42 -25.37 8.24
C ALA A 17 -3.96 -25.12 7.82
N PRO A 18 -3.68 -24.80 6.55
CA PRO A 18 -2.32 -24.87 5.98
C PRO A 18 -1.35 -23.74 6.38
N ASN A 19 -1.69 -22.87 7.35
CA ASN A 19 -0.94 -21.64 7.60
C ASN A 19 -0.55 -21.38 9.07
N ALA A 20 -0.75 -22.33 9.98
CA ALA A 20 -0.29 -22.20 11.37
C ALA A 20 1.15 -22.75 11.50
N MET A 21 2.12 -21.88 11.80
CA MET A 21 3.46 -22.30 12.18
C MET A 21 3.35 -23.02 13.54
N LEU A 22 3.43 -24.36 13.52
CA LEU A 22 3.37 -25.20 14.72
C LEU A 22 4.66 -25.05 15.53
N GLN A 23 4.67 -24.18 16.54
CA GLN A 23 5.67 -24.26 17.62
C GLN A 23 5.03 -24.97 18.82
N PHE A 24 5.40 -26.23 19.02
CA PHE A 24 4.99 -27.03 20.17
C PHE A 24 5.97 -26.78 21.33
N ILE A 25 5.52 -26.08 22.38
CA ILE A 25 6.18 -26.13 23.69
C ILE A 25 5.08 -26.33 24.75
N GLY A 26 5.14 -27.44 25.49
CA GLY A 26 4.41 -27.59 26.76
C GLY A 26 2.93 -28.03 26.71
N GLY A 27 2.40 -28.52 25.59
CA GLY A 27 1.05 -29.12 25.56
C GLY A 27 -0.12 -28.14 25.52
N GLU A 28 0.13 -26.84 25.43
CA GLU A 28 -0.88 -25.82 25.14
C GLU A 28 -0.73 -25.32 23.69
N ARG A 29 -1.84 -25.33 22.93
CA ARG A 29 -1.88 -24.79 21.55
C ARG A 29 -1.76 -23.26 21.60
N LEU A 30 -0.54 -22.72 21.66
CA LEU A 30 -0.28 -21.33 21.32
C LEU A 30 -0.06 -21.24 19.80
N CYS A 31 -1.15 -21.34 19.04
CA CYS A 31 -1.12 -21.07 17.60
C CYS A 31 -0.95 -19.56 17.38
N ALA A 32 0.29 -19.08 17.45
CA ALA A 32 0.65 -17.76 16.96
C ALA A 32 0.41 -17.75 15.44
N GLN A 33 -0.62 -17.01 15.03
CA GLN A 33 -1.04 -16.93 13.65
C GLN A 33 -0.42 -15.70 12.98
N HIS A 34 -0.10 -15.79 11.70
CA HIS A 34 0.35 -14.62 10.95
C HIS A 34 -0.81 -13.63 10.81
N ALA A 35 -0.60 -12.37 11.19
CA ALA A 35 -1.49 -11.29 10.81
C ALA A 35 -1.40 -11.05 9.30
N ALA A 36 -2.55 -10.78 8.67
CA ALA A 36 -2.57 -10.31 7.29
C ALA A 36 -1.90 -8.93 7.23
N ALA A 37 -1.04 -8.72 6.26
CA ALA A 37 -0.34 -7.47 6.08
C ALA A 37 -0.35 -6.99 4.62
N ARG A 38 -0.32 -5.68 4.48
CA ARG A 38 -0.18 -4.99 3.21
C ARG A 38 1.05 -4.11 3.25
N TRP A 39 1.75 -3.99 2.13
CA TRP A 39 2.93 -3.12 2.08
C TRP A 39 2.97 -2.31 0.80
N TYR A 40 3.62 -1.15 0.87
CA TYR A 40 3.89 -0.30 -0.27
C TYR A 40 5.20 0.44 -0.08
N ASP A 41 5.77 0.85 -1.20
CA ASP A 41 7.04 1.56 -1.23
C ASP A 41 6.89 3.08 -1.46
N ARG A 42 7.86 3.84 -0.93
CA ARG A 42 8.09 5.26 -1.20
C ARG A 42 9.59 5.53 -1.36
N ARG A 43 9.91 6.71 -1.89
CA ARG A 43 11.30 7.16 -2.11
C ARG A 43 12.18 7.00 -0.86
N GLU A 44 11.69 7.37 0.32
CA GLU A 44 12.48 7.40 1.55
C GLU A 44 12.20 6.25 2.53
N ALA A 45 11.04 5.59 2.42
CA ALA A 45 10.58 4.62 3.41
C ALA A 45 9.65 3.58 2.80
N VAL A 46 9.61 2.40 3.42
CA VAL A 46 8.67 1.33 3.11
C VAL A 46 7.62 1.28 4.21
N PHE A 47 6.36 1.12 3.83
CA PHE A 47 5.26 1.03 4.78
C PHE A 47 4.69 -0.37 4.80
N VAL A 48 4.45 -0.91 5.99
CA VAL A 48 3.85 -2.22 6.22
C VAL A 48 2.70 -2.06 7.20
N GLU A 49 1.48 -2.33 6.75
CA GLU A 49 0.27 -2.28 7.55
C GLU A 49 -0.17 -3.69 7.93
N PHE A 50 -0.24 -3.99 9.23
CA PHE A 50 -0.84 -5.21 9.77
C PHE A 50 -2.32 -4.98 10.02
N CYS A 51 -3.19 -5.71 9.30
CA CYS A 51 -4.64 -5.64 9.41
C CYS A 51 -5.11 -6.42 10.64
N VAL A 52 -4.85 -5.88 11.83
CA VAL A 52 -5.26 -6.45 13.11
C VAL A 52 -6.14 -5.46 13.86
N GLU A 53 -7.41 -5.80 13.99
CA GLU A 53 -8.39 -5.04 14.77
C GLU A 53 -8.16 -5.27 16.27
N ASP A 54 -8.48 -4.27 17.09
CA ASP A 54 -8.39 -4.32 18.56
C ASP A 54 -7.03 -4.88 19.06
N SER A 55 -5.96 -4.48 18.38
CA SER A 55 -4.60 -4.92 18.71
C SER A 55 -4.15 -4.37 20.07
N GLN A 56 -3.69 -5.26 20.94
CA GLN A 56 -3.15 -5.00 22.27
C GLN A 56 -1.73 -5.54 22.37
N ASP A 57 -0.94 -5.03 23.32
CA ASP A 57 0.48 -5.41 23.54
C ASP A 57 1.30 -5.45 22.24
N VAL A 58 1.15 -4.40 21.41
CA VAL A 58 1.85 -4.30 20.13
C VAL A 58 3.35 -4.14 20.37
N LYS A 59 4.12 -5.12 19.91
CA LYS A 59 5.58 -5.16 19.98
C LYS A 59 6.14 -5.22 18.58
N VAL A 60 6.97 -4.24 18.27
CA VAL A 60 7.58 -4.09 16.95
C VAL A 60 9.07 -3.98 17.13
N ASN A 61 9.82 -4.94 16.59
CA ASN A 61 11.27 -4.94 16.61
C ASN A 61 11.80 -4.62 15.22
N PHE A 62 12.60 -3.56 15.13
CA PHE A 62 13.25 -3.13 13.90
C PHE A 62 14.73 -3.52 13.98
N ASP A 63 15.16 -4.41 13.09
CA ASP A 63 16.57 -4.72 12.86
C ASP A 63 17.02 -4.06 11.54
N SER A 64 18.33 -4.04 11.26
CA SER A 64 18.86 -3.48 10.01
C SER A 64 18.37 -4.26 8.78
N SER A 65 18.21 -5.58 8.89
CA SER A 65 17.83 -6.45 7.75
C SER A 65 16.58 -7.29 7.98
N LYS A 66 15.95 -7.12 9.14
CA LYS A 66 14.83 -7.95 9.58
C LYS A 66 13.82 -7.10 10.34
N PHE A 67 12.56 -7.49 10.26
CA PHE A 67 11.47 -6.83 10.93
C PHE A 67 10.54 -7.87 11.57
N GLU A 68 10.25 -7.68 12.85
CA GLU A 68 9.37 -8.57 13.61
C GLU A 68 8.21 -7.78 14.23
N PHE A 69 7.00 -8.31 14.02
CA PHE A 69 5.77 -7.77 14.58
C PHE A 69 5.11 -8.84 15.44
N SER A 70 4.68 -8.45 16.64
CA SER A 70 3.89 -9.28 17.53
C SER A 70 2.78 -8.47 18.18
N CYS A 71 1.59 -9.03 18.30
CA CYS A 71 0.51 -8.42 19.07
C CYS A 71 -0.46 -9.47 19.60
N VAL A 72 -1.33 -9.04 20.51
CA VAL A 72 -2.45 -9.84 21.03
C VAL A 72 -3.76 -9.20 20.58
N THR A 73 -4.74 -9.99 20.17
CA THR A 73 -6.03 -9.48 19.67
C THR A 73 -7.19 -9.91 20.56
N GLY A 74 -7.96 -8.90 21.00
CA GLY A 74 -9.27 -9.06 21.65
C GLY A 74 -9.26 -9.83 22.98
N ALA A 75 -10.45 -10.16 23.47
CA ALA A 75 -10.67 -10.91 24.71
C ALA A 75 -10.31 -12.42 24.62
N ALA A 76 -9.93 -12.90 23.43
CA ALA A 76 -9.59 -14.29 23.17
C ALA A 76 -8.08 -14.57 23.22
N ASP A 77 -7.27 -13.58 23.63
CA ASP A 77 -5.81 -13.66 23.76
C ASP A 77 -5.10 -14.30 22.54
N LYS A 78 -5.62 -14.02 21.34
CA LYS A 78 -5.05 -14.56 20.11
C LYS A 78 -3.75 -13.83 19.81
N LYS A 79 -2.65 -14.57 19.79
CA LYS A 79 -1.32 -14.03 19.50
C LYS A 79 -1.09 -14.02 18.00
N HIS A 80 -0.67 -12.87 17.51
CA HIS A 80 -0.17 -12.69 16.16
C HIS A 80 1.33 -12.49 16.20
N HIS A 81 2.05 -13.16 15.29
CA HIS A 81 3.48 -13.01 15.13
C HIS A 81 3.84 -13.08 13.66
N ASN A 82 4.62 -12.11 13.19
CA ASN A 82 5.04 -12.00 11.80
C ASN A 82 6.51 -11.62 11.76
N THR A 83 7.28 -12.36 10.96
CA THR A 83 8.70 -12.13 10.76
C THR A 83 8.98 -11.94 9.28
N VAL A 84 9.72 -10.88 8.95
CA VAL A 84 10.05 -10.48 7.58
C VAL A 84 11.54 -10.22 7.48
N ASP A 85 12.23 -11.00 6.65
CA ASP A 85 13.60 -10.68 6.23
C ASP A 85 13.54 -9.69 5.08
N LEU A 86 14.03 -8.47 5.28
CA LEU A 86 13.85 -7.35 4.37
C LEU A 86 14.73 -7.48 3.12
N PHE A 87 14.25 -6.95 1.99
CA PHE A 87 14.97 -6.94 0.73
C PHE A 87 16.29 -6.16 0.81
N SER A 88 16.27 -5.01 1.48
CA SER A 88 17.43 -4.15 1.69
C SER A 88 17.47 -3.66 3.14
N GLU A 89 18.56 -3.01 3.50
CA GLU A 89 18.78 -2.51 4.86
C GLU A 89 17.90 -1.30 5.17
N ILE A 90 17.47 -1.22 6.43
CA ILE A 90 16.68 -0.11 6.97
C ILE A 90 17.41 0.54 8.14
N ASN A 91 17.05 1.78 8.46
CA ASN A 91 17.52 2.46 9.65
C ASN A 91 16.51 2.21 10.80
N PRO A 92 16.83 1.33 11.78
CA PRO A 92 15.90 0.98 12.86
C PRO A 92 15.61 2.16 13.79
N LYS A 93 16.51 3.15 13.88
CA LYS A 93 16.34 4.33 14.75
C LYS A 93 15.30 5.31 14.22
N GLU A 94 15.20 5.42 12.91
CA GLU A 94 14.23 6.29 12.23
C GLU A 94 12.92 5.56 11.90
N SER A 95 12.91 4.24 12.02
CA SER A 95 11.73 3.41 11.81
C SER A 95 10.78 3.53 13.00
N LYS A 96 9.48 3.61 12.70
CA LYS A 96 8.42 3.86 13.70
C LYS A 96 7.19 3.02 13.38
N HIS A 97 6.32 2.84 14.36
CA HIS A 97 5.01 2.25 14.14
C HIS A 97 3.92 3.14 14.73
N LYS A 98 2.72 3.05 14.15
CA LYS A 98 1.51 3.72 14.60
C LYS A 98 0.40 2.68 14.71
N ARG A 99 -0.08 2.48 15.94
CA ARG A 99 -1.26 1.65 16.21
C ARG A 99 -2.52 2.46 15.95
N THR A 100 -3.48 1.87 15.25
CA THR A 100 -4.87 2.31 15.19
C THR A 100 -5.76 1.17 15.66
N ASP A 101 -7.06 1.43 15.86
CA ASP A 101 -7.97 0.38 16.33
C ASP A 101 -8.24 -0.68 15.25
N ARG A 102 -7.98 -0.38 13.97
CA ARG A 102 -8.21 -1.30 12.84
C ARG A 102 -6.94 -1.96 12.32
N SER A 103 -5.79 -1.34 12.52
CA SER A 103 -4.52 -1.81 11.97
C SER A 103 -3.30 -1.19 12.66
N VAL A 104 -2.14 -1.83 12.49
CA VAL A 104 -0.85 -1.28 12.90
C VAL A 104 -0.03 -0.94 11.68
N LEU A 105 0.26 0.35 11.48
CA LEU A 105 1.08 0.84 10.38
C LEU A 105 2.53 0.98 10.83
N CYS A 106 3.45 0.26 10.19
CA CYS A 106 4.88 0.36 10.41
C CYS A 106 5.52 1.14 9.26
N CYS A 107 6.33 2.14 9.61
CA CYS A 107 7.13 2.94 8.69
C CYS A 107 8.60 2.53 8.86
N LEU A 108 9.15 1.87 7.85
CA LEU A 108 10.53 1.40 7.79
C LEU A 108 11.35 2.42 6.99
N ARG A 109 12.24 3.14 7.66
CA ARG A 109 13.12 4.10 6.99
C ARG A 109 14.18 3.33 6.20
N LYS A 110 14.27 3.53 4.88
CA LYS A 110 15.31 2.88 4.07
C LYS A 110 16.69 3.41 4.49
N ALA A 111 17.69 2.54 4.54
CA ALA A 111 19.07 2.98 4.74
C ALA A 111 19.58 3.78 3.52
N GLN A 112 19.14 3.40 2.32
CA GLN A 112 19.43 4.10 1.08
C GLN A 112 18.12 4.60 0.44
N PRO A 113 17.80 5.91 0.55
CA PRO A 113 16.63 6.48 -0.11
C PRO A 113 16.84 6.51 -1.63
N GLY A 114 15.75 6.45 -2.39
CA GLY A 114 15.76 6.52 -3.86
C GLY A 114 15.91 5.17 -4.58
N ILE A 115 16.03 4.06 -3.85
CA ILE A 115 16.03 2.71 -4.44
C ILE A 115 14.62 2.11 -4.34
N SER A 116 14.02 1.75 -5.48
CA SER A 116 12.74 1.05 -5.50
C SER A 116 12.87 -0.39 -5.02
N TRP A 117 11.94 -0.81 -4.15
CA TRP A 117 11.88 -2.15 -3.63
C TRP A 117 10.92 -2.98 -4.49
N PRO A 118 11.42 -3.90 -5.34
CA PRO A 118 10.54 -4.75 -6.15
C PRO A 118 9.77 -5.77 -5.29
N ARG A 119 10.24 -6.01 -4.07
CA ARG A 119 9.63 -6.90 -3.07
C ARG A 119 10.02 -6.44 -1.67
N LEU A 120 9.16 -6.73 -0.68
CA LEU A 120 9.48 -6.47 0.71
C LEU A 120 10.52 -7.44 1.26
N THR A 121 10.42 -8.72 0.88
CA THR A 121 11.25 -9.81 1.42
C THR A 121 12.51 -10.05 0.60
N LYS A 122 13.61 -10.46 1.27
CA LYS A 122 14.82 -10.90 0.57
C LYS A 122 14.55 -12.12 -0.30
N LEU A 123 13.84 -13.10 0.26
CA LEU A 123 13.44 -14.32 -0.40
C LEU A 123 12.36 -14.04 -1.46
N LYS A 124 12.44 -14.78 -2.57
CA LYS A 124 11.45 -14.75 -3.66
C LYS A 124 10.18 -15.54 -3.32
N GLU A 125 10.16 -16.22 -2.18
CA GLU A 125 9.01 -17.00 -1.74
C GLU A 125 7.80 -16.11 -1.48
N LYS A 126 6.65 -16.53 -2.00
CA LYS A 126 5.40 -15.82 -1.80
C LYS A 126 4.91 -16.08 -0.38
N VAL A 127 4.95 -15.05 0.45
CA VAL A 127 4.39 -15.08 1.80
C VAL A 127 2.87 -14.98 1.71
N SER A 128 2.14 -15.98 2.20
CA SER A 128 0.68 -16.10 2.03
C SER A 128 -0.12 -15.01 2.75
N TRP A 129 0.45 -14.41 3.80
CA TRP A 129 -0.19 -13.37 4.61
C TRP A 129 0.20 -11.95 4.18
N LEU A 130 1.17 -11.78 3.28
CA LEU A 130 1.67 -10.47 2.84
C LEU A 130 1.18 -10.16 1.42
N SER A 131 0.62 -8.96 1.23
CA SER A 131 0.12 -8.50 -0.07
C SER A 131 0.56 -7.05 -0.35
N VAL A 132 0.51 -6.64 -1.62
CA VAL A 132 0.82 -5.25 -1.99
C VAL A 132 -0.40 -4.37 -1.71
N ASP A 133 -0.18 -3.19 -1.13
CA ASP A 133 -1.22 -2.18 -0.95
C ASP A 133 -1.39 -1.35 -2.24
N PHE A 134 -2.29 -1.80 -3.11
CA PHE A 134 -2.60 -1.12 -4.37
C PHE A 134 -3.23 0.27 -4.18
N ASN A 135 -3.86 0.54 -3.03
CA ASN A 135 -4.50 1.83 -2.78
C ASN A 135 -3.44 2.91 -2.54
N ASN A 136 -2.35 2.55 -1.86
CA ASN A 136 -1.23 3.44 -1.61
C ASN A 136 -0.10 3.30 -2.63
N TRP A 137 -0.06 2.29 -3.50
CA TRP A 137 1.04 2.13 -4.46
C TRP A 137 1.14 3.31 -5.43
N ARG A 138 2.35 3.86 -5.59
CA ARG A 138 2.66 4.96 -6.52
C ARG A 138 3.98 4.64 -7.22
N ASN A 139 4.05 4.86 -8.53
CA ASN A 139 5.29 4.73 -9.28
C ASN A 139 6.14 6.00 -9.11
N TRP A 140 6.77 6.16 -7.94
CA TRP A 140 7.49 7.37 -7.57
C TRP A 140 8.86 7.53 -8.26
N GLU A 141 9.30 6.55 -9.05
CA GLU A 141 10.49 6.65 -9.91
C GLU A 141 10.24 7.52 -11.16
N ASP A 142 8.97 7.65 -11.58
CA ASP A 142 8.54 8.31 -12.82
C ASP A 142 7.83 9.66 -12.58
N ASP A 143 7.86 10.17 -11.35
CA ASP A 143 7.50 11.58 -11.07
C ASP A 143 8.64 12.51 -11.57
N SER A 144 8.92 12.45 -12.87
CA SER A 144 9.56 13.55 -13.59
C SER A 144 8.63 14.77 -13.48
N ASP A 145 9.19 15.92 -13.14
CA ASP A 145 8.56 17.23 -12.99
C ASP A 145 7.96 17.79 -14.32
N ASP A 146 7.44 16.95 -15.20
CA ASP A 146 6.90 17.30 -16.52
C ASP A 146 5.43 17.71 -16.51
N ASP A 147 4.85 17.92 -15.32
CA ASP A 147 3.53 18.54 -15.15
C ASP A 147 3.63 20.07 -15.23
N LEU A 148 4.32 20.57 -16.26
CA LEU A 148 3.93 21.87 -16.82
C LEU A 148 2.51 21.70 -17.31
N SER A 149 1.61 22.33 -16.57
CA SER A 149 0.18 22.28 -16.78
C SER A 149 -0.14 22.48 -18.26
N SER A 150 -1.18 21.81 -18.76
CA SER A 150 -1.63 21.97 -20.15
C SER A 150 -1.84 23.45 -20.54
N PHE A 151 -2.06 24.33 -19.55
CA PHE A 151 -2.15 25.78 -19.70
C PHE A 151 -0.81 26.45 -20.04
N ASP A 152 0.32 26.03 -19.44
CA ASP A 152 1.65 26.58 -19.74
C ASP A 152 2.07 26.26 -21.17
N LYS A 153 1.80 25.03 -21.64
CA LYS A 153 2.06 24.61 -23.03
C LYS A 153 1.20 25.39 -24.04
N PHE A 154 -0.07 25.69 -23.70
CA PHE A 154 -0.93 26.52 -24.54
C PHE A 154 -0.46 27.99 -24.59
N SER A 155 -0.04 28.53 -23.45
CA SER A 155 0.49 29.89 -23.33
C SER A 155 1.77 30.07 -24.14
N GLU A 156 2.66 29.08 -24.14
CA GLU A 156 3.88 29.10 -24.94
C GLU A 156 3.59 29.04 -26.46
N MET A 157 2.53 28.33 -26.87
CA MET A 157 2.08 28.26 -28.25
C MET A 157 1.49 29.59 -28.74
N ILE A 158 0.68 30.26 -27.90
CA ILE A 158 0.13 31.59 -28.18
C ILE A 158 1.23 32.64 -28.22
N ASN A 159 2.21 32.60 -27.31
CA ASN A 159 3.34 33.53 -27.30
C ASN A 159 4.24 33.38 -28.53
N LYS A 160 4.34 32.17 -29.11
CA LYS A 160 5.07 31.93 -30.37
C LYS A 160 4.28 32.32 -31.63
N MET A 161 2.96 32.49 -31.54
CA MET A 161 2.09 32.83 -32.68
C MET A 161 1.56 34.28 -32.63
N GLY A 162 1.86 35.03 -31.56
CA GLY A 162 1.30 36.37 -31.29
C GLY A 162 2.29 37.52 -31.40
N GLY A 163 3.39 37.36 -32.13
CA GLY A 163 4.34 38.43 -32.44
C GLY A 163 4.17 38.90 -33.89
N ASP A 164 3.69 40.15 -34.03
CA ASP A 164 3.81 41.02 -35.21
C ASP A 164 3.11 40.59 -36.51
N ASP A 165 1.85 41.02 -36.68
CA ASP A 165 1.29 41.68 -37.88
C ASP A 165 -0.25 41.66 -37.84
N LEU A 166 -0.86 42.65 -37.17
CA LEU A 166 -2.26 43.01 -37.40
C LEU A 166 -2.28 44.19 -38.40
N PRO A 167 -2.80 44.04 -39.63
CA PRO A 167 -3.05 45.17 -40.51
C PRO A 167 -4.19 46.04 -39.95
N ASP A 168 -3.89 47.33 -39.86
CA ASP A 168 -4.73 48.43 -39.40
C ASP A 168 -6.07 48.47 -40.17
N LEU A 169 -7.19 48.29 -39.46
CA LEU A 169 -8.53 48.36 -40.05
C LEU A 169 -8.99 49.82 -40.00
N GLU A 170 -8.56 50.59 -40.99
CA GLU A 170 -9.10 51.92 -41.28
C GLU A 170 -10.59 51.82 -41.66
N GLY A 171 -11.38 52.68 -41.05
CA GLY A 171 -12.84 52.68 -41.12
C GLY A 171 -13.43 53.06 -42.48
N VAL A 172 -14.62 52.53 -42.74
CA VAL A 172 -15.58 53.11 -43.67
C VAL A 172 -16.96 53.01 -43.02
N ASP A 173 -17.51 54.18 -42.75
CA ASP A 173 -18.85 54.44 -42.21
C ASP A 173 -19.90 54.45 -43.35
N ASP A 174 -21.17 54.59 -42.96
CA ASP A 174 -22.38 54.90 -43.73
C ASP A 174 -23.29 53.75 -44.24
N GLU A 175 -24.22 53.38 -43.34
CA GLU A 175 -25.68 53.48 -43.49
C GLU A 175 -26.33 53.06 -44.83
N THR A 176 -27.27 52.11 -44.78
CA THR A 176 -28.67 52.36 -45.19
C THR A 176 -29.59 51.23 -44.73
N SER A 177 -30.55 51.63 -43.90
CA SER A 177 -31.78 50.93 -43.54
C SER A 177 -32.51 50.30 -44.73
N LEU A 178 -33.27 49.23 -44.52
CA LEU A 178 -34.75 49.18 -44.64
C LEU A 178 -35.28 47.71 -44.61
N PHE A 179 -36.20 47.48 -43.67
CA PHE A 179 -37.43 46.67 -43.79
C PHE A 179 -37.40 45.12 -43.79
N GLN A 180 -37.85 44.56 -42.65
CA GLN A 180 -39.04 43.68 -42.47
C GLN A 180 -39.45 42.80 -43.68
N LYS A 181 -39.61 41.47 -43.56
CA LYS A 181 -40.52 40.73 -42.65
C LYS A 181 -40.22 39.20 -42.67
N PRO A 182 -40.80 38.43 -41.73
CA PRO A 182 -40.57 37.01 -41.52
C PRO A 182 -41.57 36.11 -42.26
N THR A 183 -41.17 34.87 -42.57
CA THR A 183 -41.97 33.64 -42.75
C THR A 183 -40.93 32.53 -42.98
N GLY A 184 -40.83 31.44 -42.21
CA GLY A 184 -41.88 30.48 -41.90
C GLY A 184 -42.00 29.49 -43.06
N ASP A 185 -41.43 28.29 -42.93
CA ASP A 185 -42.15 27.04 -43.16
C ASP A 185 -41.33 25.79 -42.75
N CYS A 186 -42.07 24.88 -42.09
CA CYS A 186 -41.88 23.45 -41.78
C CYS A 186 -40.47 22.85 -41.52
#